data_AF-A0A2A5B1F2-F1
#
_entry.id   AF-A0A2A5B1F2-F1
#
_cell.length_a   1.000
_cell.length_b   1.000
_cell.length_c   1.000
_cell.angle_alpha   90.00
_cell.angle_beta   90.00
_cell.angle_gamma   90.00
#
_symmetry.space_group_name_H-M   'P 1'
#
loop_
_entity.id
_entity.type
_entity.pdbx_description
1 polymer ?
#
loop_
_entity_poly.entity_id
_entity_poly.type
_entity_poly.pdbx_seq_one_letter_code
_entity_poly.pdbx_strand_id
1 'polypeptide(L)'
;MSDIEPVPAATVVVLRATENKSDLEVLLLRRNSSLVFHGGHWVFPGGRIDADDFDQATGALEYPAALKAAVRETKEEAGIDIDEKQLIHTAHWTTPPRLPRRFCTWFFIYPLSEPVSVVVDNDEILEHRWITPRDALAQAKAETLIIPRPTTTTLRGIEKHRKMEDLVAAAKKSAIHVFPENSDYYRPQQMGCP
;
A
#
# COMPACT_ATOMS: atom_id res chain seq x y z
N MET A 1 25.66 14.42 -6.41
CA MET A 1 24.27 14.36 -6.90
C MET A 1 23.41 15.01 -5.83
N SER A 2 22.67 16.05 -6.17
CA SER A 2 21.69 16.66 -5.26
C SER A 2 20.66 15.61 -4.85
N ASP A 3 20.19 15.66 -3.61
CA ASP A 3 19.13 14.76 -3.16
C ASP A 3 17.85 15.07 -3.96
N ILE A 4 17.23 14.05 -4.55
CA ILE A 4 16.02 14.19 -5.35
C ILE A 4 14.84 14.20 -4.37
N GLU A 5 13.95 15.18 -4.48
CA GLU A 5 12.75 15.24 -3.65
C GLU A 5 11.86 13.99 -3.92
N PRO A 6 11.43 13.27 -2.87
CA PRO A 6 10.53 12.13 -3.04
C PRO A 6 9.17 12.58 -3.55
N VAL A 7 8.62 11.81 -4.49
CA VAL A 7 7.28 12.04 -5.03
C VAL A 7 6.24 11.43 -4.09
N PRO A 8 5.16 12.16 -3.73
CA PRO A 8 4.10 11.60 -2.89
C PRO A 8 3.36 10.48 -3.62
N ALA A 9 3.03 9.43 -2.87
CA ALA A 9 2.38 8.23 -3.38
C ALA A 9 1.45 7.62 -2.33
N ALA A 10 0.50 6.78 -2.75
CA ALA A 10 -0.36 6.04 -1.84
C ALA A 10 -0.43 4.57 -2.24
N THR A 11 -0.52 3.68 -1.25
CA THR A 11 -0.69 2.24 -1.47
C THR A 11 -1.73 1.67 -0.51
N VAL A 12 -2.47 0.66 -0.97
CA VAL A 12 -3.53 0.00 -0.19
C VAL A 12 -3.25 -1.48 -0.05
N VAL A 13 -3.16 -1.95 1.19
CA VAL A 13 -3.17 -3.38 1.50
C VAL A 13 -4.62 -3.83 1.61
N VAL A 14 -5.16 -4.35 0.52
CA VAL A 14 -6.50 -4.96 0.51
C VAL A 14 -6.41 -6.33 1.18
N LEU A 15 -7.25 -6.55 2.19
CA LEU A 15 -7.23 -7.74 3.05
C LEU A 15 -8.56 -8.48 2.99
N ARG A 16 -8.50 -9.81 3.02
CA ARG A 16 -9.67 -10.66 3.25
C ARG A 16 -9.35 -11.79 4.22
N ALA A 17 -10.38 -12.37 4.83
CA ALA A 17 -10.23 -13.64 5.52
C ALA A 17 -10.13 -14.79 4.51
N THR A 18 -9.37 -15.85 4.85
CA THR A 18 -9.43 -17.12 4.11
C THR A 18 -10.84 -17.70 4.13
N GLU A 19 -11.17 -18.60 3.20
CA GLU A 19 -12.52 -19.20 3.11
C GLU A 19 -12.98 -19.85 4.42
N ASN A 20 -12.06 -20.54 5.10
CA ASN A 20 -12.30 -21.17 6.40
C ASN A 20 -12.14 -20.21 7.61
N LYS A 21 -11.87 -18.92 7.35
CA LYS A 21 -11.66 -17.85 8.33
C LYS A 21 -10.56 -18.14 9.37
N SER A 22 -9.59 -18.98 9.03
CA SER A 22 -8.48 -19.34 9.93
C SER A 22 -7.28 -18.41 9.81
N ASP A 23 -7.15 -17.68 8.71
CA ASP A 23 -6.05 -16.73 8.47
C ASP A 23 -6.52 -15.55 7.61
N LEU A 24 -5.59 -14.62 7.34
CA LEU A 24 -5.78 -13.49 6.44
C LEU A 24 -5.00 -13.67 5.15
N GLU A 25 -5.56 -13.15 4.05
CA GLU A 25 -4.90 -13.00 2.77
C GLU A 25 -4.80 -11.53 2.39
N VAL A 26 -3.71 -11.17 1.72
CA VAL A 26 -3.53 -9.86 1.09
C VAL A 26 -3.62 -10.00 -0.42
N LEU A 27 -4.07 -8.95 -1.08
CA LEU A 27 -3.96 -8.82 -2.53
C LEU A 27 -2.55 -8.33 -2.91
N LEU A 28 -1.84 -9.10 -3.73
CA LEU A 28 -0.64 -8.67 -4.41
C LEU A 28 -0.85 -8.66 -5.93
N LEU A 29 -0.30 -7.65 -6.59
CA LEU A 29 -0.33 -7.44 -8.02
C LEU A 29 1.08 -7.60 -8.60
N ARG A 30 1.22 -8.30 -9.73
CA ARG A 30 2.49 -8.40 -10.45
C ARG A 30 2.58 -7.32 -11.51
N ARG A 31 3.48 -6.37 -11.27
CA ARG A 31 3.83 -5.32 -12.23
C ARG A 31 4.46 -5.92 -13.48
N ASN A 32 4.12 -5.38 -14.64
CA ASN A 32 4.72 -5.76 -15.91
C ASN A 32 6.25 -5.58 -15.84
N SER A 33 7.00 -6.57 -16.34
CA SER A 33 8.47 -6.56 -16.32
C SER A 33 9.08 -5.46 -17.19
N SER A 34 8.32 -4.91 -18.13
CA SER A 34 8.69 -3.74 -18.93
C SER A 34 8.73 -2.44 -18.12
N LEU A 35 8.15 -2.41 -16.91
CA LEU A 35 8.10 -1.20 -16.10
C LEU A 35 9.47 -0.88 -15.47
N VAL A 36 9.89 0.37 -15.63
CA VAL A 36 11.21 0.89 -15.22
C VAL A 36 11.43 0.85 -13.69
N PHE A 37 10.37 0.62 -12.90
CA PHE A 37 10.45 0.48 -11.45
C PHE A 37 9.71 -0.77 -11.00
N HIS A 38 10.41 -1.66 -10.30
CA HIS A 38 9.86 -2.92 -9.77
C HIS A 38 9.20 -3.83 -10.83
N GLY A 39 9.64 -3.78 -12.08
CA GLY A 39 9.14 -4.68 -13.12
C GLY A 39 9.28 -6.14 -12.69
N GLY A 40 8.18 -6.89 -12.78
CA GLY A 40 8.09 -8.30 -12.35
C GLY A 40 7.98 -8.50 -10.83
N HIS A 41 8.08 -7.45 -10.01
CA HIS A 41 7.85 -7.57 -8.57
C HIS A 41 6.35 -7.64 -8.26
N TRP A 42 6.05 -8.26 -7.13
CA TRP A 42 4.74 -8.27 -6.51
C TRP A 42 4.63 -7.09 -5.55
N VAL A 43 3.57 -6.29 -5.68
CA VAL A 43 3.32 -5.09 -4.89
C VAL A 43 1.86 -5.03 -4.45
N PHE A 44 1.56 -4.13 -3.53
CA PHE A 44 0.17 -3.75 -3.27
C PHE A 44 -0.31 -2.79 -4.35
N PRO A 45 -1.63 -2.68 -4.58
CA PRO A 45 -2.19 -1.59 -5.38
C PRO A 45 -1.69 -0.22 -4.91
N GLY A 46 -1.33 0.65 -5.83
CA GLY A 46 -0.91 2.00 -5.50
C GLY A 46 0.02 2.66 -6.51
N GLY A 47 0.03 3.99 -6.44
CA GLY A 47 0.78 4.83 -7.35
C GLY A 47 0.98 6.24 -6.81
N ARG A 48 1.25 7.18 -7.71
CA ARG A 48 1.55 8.56 -7.33
C ARG A 48 0.27 9.28 -6.93
N ILE A 49 0.41 10.27 -6.06
CA ILE A 49 -0.65 11.26 -5.88
C ILE A 49 -0.57 12.23 -7.06
N ASP A 50 -1.64 12.30 -7.84
CA ASP A 50 -1.75 13.17 -9.00
C ASP A 50 -2.37 14.51 -8.62
N ALA A 51 -2.22 15.51 -9.50
CA ALA A 51 -2.76 16.85 -9.25
C ALA A 51 -4.28 16.86 -9.02
N ASP A 52 -5.00 15.95 -9.69
CA ASP A 52 -6.45 15.82 -9.60
C ASP A 52 -6.92 15.18 -8.28
N ASP A 53 -6.01 14.53 -7.53
CA ASP A 53 -6.31 14.01 -6.20
C ASP A 53 -6.38 15.14 -5.15
N PHE A 54 -5.82 16.32 -5.44
CA PHE A 54 -5.84 17.45 -4.50
C PHE A 54 -7.17 18.22 -4.56
N ASP A 55 -7.79 18.41 -3.39
CA ASP A 55 -9.05 19.12 -3.26
C ASP A 55 -8.89 20.50 -2.60
N GLN A 56 -9.39 21.55 -3.24
CA GLN A 56 -9.38 22.89 -2.64
C GLN A 56 -10.25 22.95 -1.37
N ALA A 57 -11.29 22.13 -1.26
CA ALA A 57 -12.16 22.07 -0.09
C ALA A 57 -11.42 21.57 1.16
N THR A 58 -10.34 20.78 0.99
CA THR A 58 -9.48 20.30 2.08
C THR A 58 -8.20 21.11 2.22
N GLY A 59 -8.11 22.27 1.55
CA GLY A 59 -6.92 23.12 1.55
C GLY A 59 -5.77 22.59 0.68
N ALA A 60 -6.07 21.69 -0.27
CA ALA A 60 -5.09 21.00 -1.10
C ALA A 60 -3.99 20.31 -0.27
N LEU A 61 -4.39 19.69 0.84
CA LEU A 61 -3.50 18.97 1.75
C LEU A 61 -3.20 17.56 1.22
N GLU A 62 -1.99 17.07 1.49
CA GLU A 62 -1.48 15.81 0.94
C GLU A 62 -2.21 14.56 1.48
N TYR A 63 -2.58 14.52 2.76
CA TYR A 63 -3.23 13.34 3.34
C TYR A 63 -4.62 13.05 2.72
N PRO A 64 -5.53 14.04 2.58
CA PRO A 64 -6.76 13.85 1.81
C PRO A 64 -6.51 13.42 0.36
N ALA A 65 -5.49 13.97 -0.29
CA ALA A 65 -5.11 13.57 -1.65
C ALA A 65 -4.60 12.12 -1.69
N ALA A 66 -3.86 11.68 -0.66
CA ALA A 66 -3.38 10.31 -0.55
C ALA A 66 -4.51 9.30 -0.40
N LEU A 67 -5.57 9.66 0.31
CA LEU A 67 -6.78 8.85 0.42
C LEU A 67 -7.48 8.69 -0.94
N LYS A 68 -7.61 9.78 -1.72
CA LYS A 68 -8.18 9.75 -3.07
C LYS A 68 -7.33 8.94 -4.05
N ALA A 69 -6.01 9.15 -4.05
CA ALA A 69 -5.06 8.39 -4.84
C ALA A 69 -5.14 6.89 -4.52
N ALA A 70 -5.21 6.53 -3.23
CA ALA A 70 -5.37 5.15 -2.79
C ALA A 70 -6.63 4.48 -3.39
N VAL A 71 -7.76 5.19 -3.41
CA VAL A 71 -9.02 4.70 -4.01
C VAL A 71 -8.87 4.56 -5.53
N ARG A 72 -8.37 5.60 -6.21
CA ARG A 72 -8.17 5.64 -7.66
C ARG A 72 -7.27 4.51 -8.14
N GLU A 73 -6.07 4.40 -7.57
CA GLU A 73 -5.08 3.38 -7.95
C GLU A 73 -5.59 1.96 -7.69
N THR A 74 -6.32 1.74 -6.59
CA THR A 74 -6.94 0.43 -6.32
C THR A 74 -7.98 0.07 -7.37
N LYS A 75 -8.74 1.05 -7.87
CA LYS A 75 -9.72 0.85 -8.93
C LYS A 75 -9.04 0.58 -10.27
N GLU A 76 -8.02 1.36 -10.62
CA GLU A 76 -7.28 1.27 -11.88
C GLU A 76 -6.50 -0.05 -12.00
N GLU A 77 -5.74 -0.42 -10.96
CA GLU A 77 -4.84 -1.58 -11.01
C GLU A 77 -5.52 -2.93 -10.68
N ALA A 78 -6.62 -2.92 -9.92
CA ALA A 78 -7.28 -4.14 -9.44
C ALA A 78 -8.79 -4.21 -9.74
N GLY A 79 -9.40 -3.16 -10.27
CA GLY A 79 -10.83 -3.11 -10.55
C GLY A 79 -11.73 -3.03 -9.31
N ILE A 80 -11.16 -2.92 -8.11
CA ILE A 80 -11.89 -2.97 -6.84
C ILE A 80 -12.34 -1.57 -6.44
N ASP A 81 -13.64 -1.41 -6.17
CA ASP A 81 -14.17 -0.21 -5.55
C ASP A 81 -13.99 -0.29 -4.02
N ILE A 82 -13.33 0.72 -3.46
CA ILE A 82 -13.10 0.84 -2.01
C ILE A 82 -13.62 2.19 -1.49
N ASP A 83 -14.07 2.20 -0.24
CA ASP A 83 -14.55 3.41 0.44
C ASP A 83 -13.40 4.12 1.18
N GLU A 84 -13.13 5.36 0.78
CA GLU A 84 -12.14 6.24 1.40
C GLU A 84 -12.23 6.24 2.94
N LYS A 85 -13.45 6.22 3.49
CA LYS A 85 -13.70 6.30 4.95
C LYS A 85 -13.32 5.05 5.72
N GLN A 86 -13.08 3.94 5.02
CA GLN A 86 -12.70 2.66 5.62
C GLN A 86 -11.18 2.40 5.52
N LEU A 87 -10.43 3.27 4.85
CA LEU A 87 -8.98 3.22 4.83
C LEU A 87 -8.42 3.50 6.23
N ILE A 88 -7.52 2.63 6.68
CA ILE A 88 -6.81 2.79 7.95
C ILE A 88 -5.35 3.09 7.64
N HIS A 89 -4.90 4.30 7.97
CA HIS A 89 -3.50 4.71 7.79
C HIS A 89 -2.60 3.97 8.78
N THR A 90 -1.53 3.34 8.29
CA THR A 90 -0.65 2.47 9.10
C THR A 90 0.83 2.84 9.02
N ALA A 91 1.30 3.38 7.90
CA ALA A 91 2.69 3.74 7.73
C ALA A 91 2.88 4.88 6.72
N HIS A 92 4.01 5.57 6.84
CA HIS A 92 4.51 6.50 5.84
C HIS A 92 5.97 6.17 5.51
N TRP A 93 6.23 5.78 4.27
CA TRP A 93 7.53 5.25 3.85
C TRP A 93 8.19 6.14 2.82
N THR A 94 9.30 6.77 3.20
CA THR A 94 10.17 7.52 2.32
C THR A 94 11.32 6.66 1.81
N THR A 95 11.50 6.64 0.50
CA THR A 95 12.64 6.00 -0.15
C THR A 95 13.95 6.67 0.28
N PRO A 96 14.98 5.89 0.70
CA PRO A 96 16.26 6.45 1.14
C PRO A 96 16.91 7.39 0.12
N PRO A 97 17.74 8.35 0.57
CA PRO A 97 18.43 9.27 -0.33
C PRO A 97 19.39 8.51 -1.26
N ARG A 98 19.80 9.17 -2.35
CA ARG A 98 20.72 8.64 -3.40
C ARG A 98 20.15 7.54 -4.30
N LEU A 99 18.89 7.17 -4.14
CA LEU A 99 18.19 6.33 -5.12
C LEU A 99 17.62 7.21 -6.26
N PRO A 100 17.65 6.74 -7.52
CA PRO A 100 17.28 7.56 -8.68
C PRO A 100 15.78 7.86 -8.78
N ARG A 101 14.95 7.07 -8.09
CA ARG A 101 13.52 7.30 -7.92
C ARG A 101 13.21 7.23 -6.44
N ARG A 102 12.52 8.24 -5.94
CA ARG A 102 12.17 8.34 -4.52
C ARG A 102 10.68 8.64 -4.40
N PHE A 103 10.05 7.95 -3.47
CA PHE A 103 8.65 8.15 -3.10
C PHE A 103 8.53 8.38 -1.60
N CYS A 104 7.55 9.19 -1.20
CA CYS A 104 7.02 9.28 0.16
C CYS A 104 5.60 8.70 0.13
N THR A 105 5.50 7.43 0.49
CA THR A 105 4.30 6.63 0.25
C THR A 105 3.48 6.50 1.53
N TRP A 106 2.21 6.88 1.46
CA TRP A 106 1.19 6.64 2.46
C TRP A 106 0.69 5.20 2.34
N PHE A 107 0.72 4.43 3.43
CA PHE A 107 0.26 3.04 3.47
C PHE A 107 -1.04 2.94 4.24
N PHE A 108 -2.06 2.44 3.56
CA PHE A 108 -3.35 2.15 4.13
C PHE A 108 -3.62 0.65 4.13
N ILE A 109 -4.43 0.18 5.08
CA ILE A 109 -5.05 -1.14 5.01
C ILE A 109 -6.55 -0.97 4.74
N TYR A 110 -7.12 -1.91 3.97
CA TYR A 110 -8.54 -1.96 3.66
C TYR A 110 -9.10 -3.37 3.90
N PRO A 111 -9.83 -3.59 5.02
CA PRO A 111 -10.46 -4.88 5.30
C PRO A 111 -11.73 -5.06 4.48
N LEU A 112 -11.77 -6.04 3.59
CA LEU A 112 -12.98 -6.38 2.84
C LEU A 112 -14.05 -6.99 3.77
N SER A 113 -15.29 -6.50 3.64
CA SER A 113 -16.47 -7.07 4.28
C SER A 113 -17.08 -8.22 3.48
N GLU A 114 -16.87 -8.22 2.16
CA GLU A 114 -17.41 -9.20 1.22
C GLU A 114 -16.39 -9.56 0.12
N PRO A 115 -16.53 -10.74 -0.52
CA PRO A 115 -15.66 -11.10 -1.63
C PRO A 115 -15.78 -10.12 -2.80
N VAL A 116 -14.65 -9.80 -3.43
CA VAL A 116 -14.58 -8.95 -4.62
C VAL A 116 -13.90 -9.70 -5.76
N SER A 117 -14.27 -9.36 -7.00
CA SER A 117 -13.54 -9.80 -8.18
C SER A 117 -12.39 -8.84 -8.47
N VAL A 118 -11.22 -9.38 -8.76
CA VAL A 118 -10.05 -8.61 -9.18
C VAL A 118 -9.99 -8.61 -10.70
N VAL A 119 -9.83 -7.45 -11.30
CA VAL A 119 -9.64 -7.27 -12.74
C VAL A 119 -8.38 -6.45 -12.94
N VAL A 120 -7.43 -7.00 -13.69
CA VAL A 120 -6.17 -6.33 -14.04
C VAL A 120 -6.20 -5.93 -15.51
N ASP A 121 -5.52 -4.83 -15.85
CA ASP A 121 -5.54 -4.25 -17.20
C ASP A 121 -4.70 -5.03 -18.24
N ASN A 122 -3.85 -5.96 -17.79
CA ASN A 122 -2.87 -6.70 -18.60
C ASN A 122 -1.82 -5.83 -19.31
N ASP A 123 -1.72 -4.54 -18.97
CA ASP A 123 -0.70 -3.64 -19.48
C ASP A 123 0.29 -3.27 -18.35
N GLU A 124 -0.18 -2.59 -17.31
CA GLU A 124 0.60 -2.30 -16.11
C GLU A 124 0.66 -3.51 -15.18
N ILE A 125 -0.46 -4.22 -14.99
CA ILE A 125 -0.56 -5.37 -14.10
C ILE A 125 -0.89 -6.64 -14.89
N LEU A 126 -0.01 -7.63 -14.80
CA LEU A 126 -0.13 -8.88 -15.56
C LEU A 126 -0.86 -9.98 -14.79
N GLU A 127 -0.71 -10.00 -13.47
CA GLU A 127 -1.24 -11.07 -12.62
C GLU A 127 -1.64 -10.50 -11.26
N HIS A 128 -2.60 -11.14 -10.60
CA HIS A 128 -2.93 -10.86 -9.21
C HIS A 128 -2.92 -12.16 -8.39
N ARG A 129 -2.68 -12.05 -7.09
CA ARG A 129 -2.74 -13.16 -6.14
C ARG A 129 -3.34 -12.71 -4.82
N TRP A 130 -4.28 -13.50 -4.33
CA TRP A 130 -4.58 -13.55 -2.91
C TRP A 130 -3.61 -14.54 -2.27
N ILE A 131 -2.88 -14.09 -1.25
CA ILE A 131 -1.84 -14.89 -0.61
C ILE A 131 -1.77 -14.55 0.87
N THR A 132 -1.50 -15.54 1.72
CA THR A 132 -1.28 -15.26 3.14
C THR A 132 0.04 -14.50 3.33
N PRO A 133 0.15 -13.61 4.33
CA PRO A 133 1.42 -12.94 4.63
C PRO A 133 2.57 -13.92 4.86
N ARG A 134 2.29 -15.06 5.51
CA ARG A 134 3.30 -16.10 5.76
C ARG A 134 3.82 -16.71 4.47
N ASP A 135 2.92 -17.08 3.56
CA ASP A 135 3.31 -17.72 2.30
C ASP A 135 4.06 -16.75 1.40
N ALA A 136 3.63 -15.49 1.34
CA ALA A 136 4.33 -14.44 0.61
C ALA A 136 5.76 -14.23 1.14
N LEU A 137 5.93 -14.18 2.47
CA LEU A 137 7.26 -14.06 3.10
C LEU A 137 8.12 -15.31 2.89
N ALA A 138 7.53 -16.51 2.93
CA ALA A 138 8.24 -17.76 2.67
C ALA A 138 8.71 -17.85 1.21
N GLN A 139 7.85 -17.48 0.24
CA GLN A 139 8.20 -17.43 -1.17
C GLN A 139 9.25 -16.34 -1.47
N ALA A 140 9.18 -15.19 -0.79
CA ALA A 140 10.23 -14.17 -0.88
C ALA A 140 11.58 -14.66 -0.36
N LYS A 141 11.59 -15.39 0.77
CA LYS A 141 12.80 -16.02 1.30
C LYS A 141 13.37 -17.09 0.36
N ALA A 142 12.49 -17.79 -0.36
CA ALA A 142 12.85 -18.79 -1.36
C ALA A 142 13.15 -18.19 -2.75
N GLU A 143 13.12 -16.86 -2.89
CA GLU A 143 13.35 -16.13 -4.14
C GLU A 143 12.36 -16.47 -5.28
N THR A 144 11.21 -17.07 -4.96
CA THR A 144 10.16 -17.40 -5.93
C THR A 144 9.10 -16.30 -6.09
N LEU A 145 9.10 -15.33 -5.17
CA LEU A 145 8.23 -14.14 -5.21
C LEU A 145 9.04 -12.91 -4.83
N ILE A 146 9.35 -12.05 -5.80
CA ILE A 146 10.15 -10.86 -5.56
C ILE A 146 9.24 -9.73 -5.07
N ILE A 147 9.42 -9.30 -3.83
CA ILE A 147 8.66 -8.21 -3.19
C ILE A 147 9.60 -7.12 -2.67
N PRO A 148 9.21 -5.84 -2.78
CA PRO A 148 9.99 -4.74 -2.21
C PRO A 148 10.10 -4.80 -0.69
N ARG A 149 11.08 -4.06 -0.13
CA ARG A 149 11.27 -3.95 1.33
C ARG A 149 10.04 -3.41 2.06
N PRO A 150 9.35 -2.34 1.60
CA PRO A 150 8.12 -1.88 2.25
C PRO A 150 7.07 -2.99 2.33
N THR A 151 6.85 -3.74 1.24
CA THR A 151 5.95 -4.89 1.19
C THR A 151 6.33 -5.95 2.21
N THR A 152 7.60 -6.36 2.26
CA THR A 152 8.11 -7.32 3.26
C THR A 152 7.84 -6.85 4.70
N THR A 153 8.09 -5.57 5.02
CA THR A 153 7.85 -5.03 6.36
C THR A 153 6.37 -5.06 6.71
N THR A 154 5.50 -4.64 5.79
CA THR A 154 4.04 -4.64 5.97
C THR A 154 3.51 -6.05 6.22
N LEU A 155 3.94 -7.03 5.43
CA LEU A 155 3.54 -8.44 5.58
C LEU A 155 3.94 -9.01 6.95
N ARG A 156 5.14 -8.68 7.46
CA ARG A 156 5.58 -9.10 8.81
C ARG A 156 4.75 -8.49 9.93
N GLY A 157 4.20 -7.29 9.72
CA GLY A 157 3.24 -6.68 10.65
C GLY A 157 1.94 -7.48 10.69
N ILE A 158 1.40 -7.80 9.51
CA ILE A 158 0.12 -8.48 9.34
C ILE A 158 0.19 -9.96 9.79
N GLU A 159 1.31 -10.66 9.54
CA GLU A 159 1.49 -12.09 9.91
C GLU A 159 1.22 -12.38 11.41
N LYS A 160 1.37 -11.37 12.27
CA LYS A 160 1.11 -11.45 13.72
C LYS A 160 -0.37 -11.63 14.05
N HIS A 161 -1.27 -11.42 13.08
CA HIS A 161 -2.71 -11.47 13.24
C HIS A 161 -3.31 -12.55 12.34
N ARG A 162 -4.23 -13.34 12.89
CA ARG A 162 -4.98 -14.39 12.16
C ARG A 162 -6.40 -13.98 11.81
N LYS A 163 -6.93 -13.00 12.53
CA LYS A 163 -8.32 -12.53 12.45
C LYS A 163 -8.34 -11.06 12.07
N MET A 164 -9.33 -10.70 11.25
CA MET A 164 -9.45 -9.34 10.71
C MET A 164 -9.68 -8.33 11.82
N GLU A 165 -10.51 -8.69 12.80
CA GLU A 165 -10.88 -7.82 13.92
C GLU A 165 -9.66 -7.46 14.78
N ASP A 166 -8.79 -8.45 15.03
CA ASP A 166 -7.56 -8.25 15.80
C ASP A 166 -6.58 -7.32 15.06
N LEU A 167 -6.42 -7.52 13.75
CA LEU A 167 -5.57 -6.67 12.91
C LEU A 167 -6.09 -5.23 12.88
N VAL A 168 -7.39 -5.04 12.62
CA VAL A 168 -8.03 -3.72 12.55
C VAL A 168 -7.94 -3.00 13.90
N ALA A 169 -8.20 -3.71 15.00
CA ALA A 169 -8.08 -3.16 16.34
C ALA A 169 -6.65 -2.74 16.68
N ALA A 170 -5.65 -3.54 16.26
CA ALA A 170 -4.24 -3.22 16.45
C ALA A 170 -3.81 -2.02 15.59
N ALA A 171 -4.20 -1.99 14.32
CA ALA A 171 -3.87 -0.92 13.38
C ALA A 171 -4.39 0.44 13.85
N LYS A 172 -5.65 0.51 14.31
CA LYS A 172 -6.29 1.74 14.82
C LYS A 172 -5.66 2.29 16.11
N LYS A 173 -4.94 1.47 16.87
CA LYS A 173 -4.30 1.85 18.14
C LYS A 173 -2.80 2.11 18.01
N SER A 174 -2.20 1.64 16.91
CA SER A 174 -0.75 1.74 16.71
C SER A 174 -0.38 3.13 16.24
N ALA A 175 0.80 3.61 16.66
CA ALA A 175 1.39 4.78 16.03
C ALA A 175 1.70 4.48 14.57
N ILE A 176 1.58 5.51 13.71
CA ILE A 176 1.95 5.40 12.30
C ILE A 176 3.43 5.03 12.20
N HIS A 177 3.74 3.95 11.47
CA HIS A 177 5.12 3.56 11.24
C HIS A 177 5.76 4.47 10.20
N VAL A 178 6.70 5.32 10.63
CA VAL A 178 7.43 6.22 9.73
C VAL A 178 8.79 5.61 9.39
N PHE A 179 9.10 5.48 8.10
CA PHE A 179 10.40 5.03 7.63
C PHE A 179 11.00 6.02 6.61
N PRO A 180 12.30 6.38 6.70
CA PRO A 180 13.12 6.19 7.89
C PRO A 180 12.48 6.91 9.09
N GLU A 181 12.85 6.48 10.30
CA GLU A 181 12.37 7.15 11.51
C GLU A 181 12.74 8.63 11.47
N ASN A 182 11.82 9.50 11.89
CA ASN A 182 11.97 10.96 11.83
C ASN A 182 12.18 11.53 10.41
N SER A 183 11.60 10.92 9.38
CA SER A 183 11.62 11.46 8.01
C SER A 183 11.05 12.89 7.98
N ASP A 184 11.81 13.84 7.45
CA ASP A 184 11.37 15.24 7.23
C ASP A 184 10.17 15.36 6.27
N TYR A 185 9.87 14.28 5.55
CA TYR A 185 8.77 14.15 4.59
C TYR A 185 7.50 13.60 5.24
N TYR A 186 7.44 13.44 6.56
CA TYR A 186 6.21 13.10 7.26
C TYR A 186 5.88 14.16 8.31
N ARG A 187 4.96 15.06 7.97
CA ARG A 187 4.53 16.20 8.81
C ARG A 187 3.02 16.14 9.00
N PRO A 188 2.50 15.20 9.82
CA PRO A 188 1.08 14.83 9.81
C PRO A 188 0.13 16.03 10.02
N GLN A 189 0.46 16.96 10.90
CA GLN A 189 -0.37 18.14 11.13
C GLN A 189 -0.39 19.10 9.92
N GLN A 190 0.73 19.26 9.23
CA GLN A 190 0.83 20.11 8.04
C GLN A 190 0.25 19.43 6.79
N MET A 191 0.17 18.11 6.81
CA MET A 191 -0.33 17.28 5.71
C MET A 191 -1.83 16.98 5.81
N GLY A 192 -2.50 17.41 6.89
CA GLY A 192 -3.94 17.22 7.07
C GLY A 192 -4.35 15.87 7.64
N CYS A 193 -3.47 15.19 8.38
CA CYS A 193 -3.87 14.03 9.17
C CYS A 193 -4.87 14.42 10.28
N PRO A 194 -5.86 13.58 10.59
CA PRO A 194 -6.83 13.81 11.67
C PRO A 194 -6.21 13.73 13.07
#